data_AF-A0A1W0XDC9-F1
#
_entry.id   AF-A0A1W0XDC9-F1
#
_cell.length_a   1.000
_cell.length_b   1.000
_cell.length_c   1.000
_cell.angle_alpha   90.00
_cell.angle_beta   90.00
_cell.angle_gamma   90.00
#
_symmetry.space_group_name_H-M   'P 1'
#
loop_
_entity.id
_entity.type
_entity.pdbx_description
1 polymer ?
#
loop_
_entity_poly.entity_id
_entity_poly.type
_entity_poly.pdbx_seq_one_letter_code
_entity_poly.pdbx_strand_id
1 'polypeptide(L)'
;MEKDRKEFVDYLRAVKASVVKNELQKYSTIHIVVGNEACDLDSAVSALTYAFHLTHSSVRSVSRNDGAALIIPLLNIPEDDYSLKTEVVHALQREGVEQADLIFADHLDVAGLSRGQQQPGGAKPPRLTLTLVDHHVPVGSFTGLEGDIQEIIDHHVVVACRDTDFIKKVKQTIEPVGSCATLIAEKVLASSAHGPTNAVLVSLLRQTIIVDTVNFSASAKKTTAKDESVTAALEMADCGGGRVAGQSREEIFVDLTQAKSDISKLSTAQLLKKDLKVLRVAGVQVAVSSIPVLVKEYFCQQQRQQELADRCRAQSVDAAVVLGVSLQGAVSRDILIYSGNAICLEKICEGLQSSAKPDLDLKESADAAFTPLSNQYRYFHQGTASASRKQILPVLADVLHASSTAICRGGAASAVTRKPSSDIPETATPPNSFIAGHGFLTDAHSVFTNVHRKILQLDTGSSHRTGANKNNSALSCQMSNEYSGTATPSNTFADDGPRNLMHNGTSCGGNRMRDVERDELEDRMELLKLRQDDNENNDSESPCDVSRASLSDVDDHNDAMFDMDEDEGVGSRIVSGRVPIKK
;
A
#
# COMPACT_ATOMS: atom_id res chain seq x y z
N MET A 1 18.78 20.45 -11.08
CA MET A 1 18.21 20.47 -9.72
C MET A 1 17.41 21.75 -9.50
N GLU A 2 17.91 22.84 -8.92
CA GLU A 2 17.05 23.94 -8.45
C GLU A 2 16.05 24.51 -9.49
N LYS A 3 16.48 24.72 -10.74
CA LYS A 3 15.58 25.14 -11.83
C LYS A 3 14.49 24.08 -12.09
N ASP A 4 14.90 22.82 -12.21
CA ASP A 4 14.06 21.69 -12.59
C ASP A 4 13.07 21.33 -11.46
N ARG A 5 13.52 21.52 -10.21
CA ARG A 5 12.73 21.48 -8.97
C ARG A 5 11.67 22.57 -8.97
N LYS A 6 12.07 23.82 -9.23
CA LYS A 6 11.13 24.94 -9.32
C LYS A 6 10.09 24.70 -10.41
N GLU A 7 10.49 24.19 -11.57
CA GLU A 7 9.59 23.85 -12.69
C GLU A 7 8.57 22.75 -12.30
N PHE A 8 9.02 21.68 -11.64
CA PHE A 8 8.16 20.61 -11.15
C PHE A 8 7.15 21.10 -10.10
N VAL A 9 7.61 21.87 -9.11
CA VAL A 9 6.78 22.43 -8.04
C VAL A 9 5.82 23.52 -8.55
N ASP A 10 6.27 24.39 -9.47
CA ASP A 10 5.41 25.39 -10.12
C ASP A 10 4.27 24.72 -10.90
N TYR A 11 4.55 23.60 -11.59
CA TYR A 11 3.54 22.79 -12.27
C TYR A 11 2.49 22.27 -11.28
N LEU A 12 2.90 21.59 -10.21
CA LEU A 12 1.98 21.06 -9.19
C LEU A 12 1.09 22.16 -8.59
N ARG A 13 1.70 23.30 -8.22
CA ARG A 13 0.99 24.48 -7.71
C ARG A 13 -0.01 25.06 -8.71
N ALA A 14 0.35 25.15 -9.99
CA ALA A 14 -0.54 25.66 -11.03
C ALA A 14 -1.76 24.75 -11.24
N VAL A 15 -1.55 23.43 -11.25
CA VAL A 15 -2.64 22.45 -11.38
C VAL A 15 -3.54 22.47 -10.14
N LYS A 16 -2.97 22.43 -8.92
CA LYS A 16 -3.76 22.48 -7.67
C LYS A 16 -4.54 23.80 -7.56
N ALA A 17 -3.97 24.92 -7.97
CA ALA A 17 -4.69 26.19 -8.01
C ALA A 17 -5.91 26.16 -8.96
N SER A 18 -5.84 25.46 -10.10
CA SER A 18 -6.98 25.27 -11.00
C SER A 18 -8.06 24.36 -10.40
N VAL A 19 -7.66 23.32 -9.65
CA VAL A 19 -8.58 22.43 -8.92
C VAL A 19 -9.30 23.17 -7.79
N VAL A 20 -8.55 23.76 -6.85
CA VAL A 20 -9.10 24.37 -5.63
C VAL A 20 -9.98 25.60 -5.93
N LYS A 21 -9.69 26.34 -7.00
CA LYS A 21 -10.54 27.45 -7.46
C LYS A 21 -11.73 27.02 -8.32
N ASN A 22 -11.91 25.72 -8.55
CA ASN A 22 -12.93 25.14 -9.44
C ASN A 22 -12.89 25.73 -10.87
N GLU A 23 -11.68 25.94 -11.40
CA GLU A 23 -11.46 26.55 -12.72
C GLU A 23 -11.35 25.52 -13.84
N LEU A 24 -11.72 24.26 -13.57
CA LEU A 24 -11.68 23.12 -14.50
C LEU A 24 -12.46 23.37 -15.81
N GLN A 25 -13.49 24.21 -15.75
CA GLN A 25 -14.31 24.59 -16.91
C GLN A 25 -13.55 25.46 -17.96
N LYS A 26 -12.34 25.94 -17.64
CA LYS A 26 -11.48 26.66 -18.61
C LYS A 26 -10.80 25.73 -19.63
N TYR A 27 -10.83 24.43 -19.38
CA TYR A 27 -10.12 23.42 -20.17
C TYR A 27 -11.10 22.63 -21.03
N SER A 28 -10.66 22.15 -22.20
CA SER A 28 -11.45 21.27 -23.06
C SER A 28 -11.54 19.85 -22.49
N THR A 29 -10.47 19.44 -21.80
CA THR A 29 -10.21 18.08 -21.33
C THR A 29 -9.53 18.17 -19.97
N ILE A 30 -10.00 17.36 -19.01
CA ILE A 30 -9.31 17.09 -17.75
C ILE A 30 -8.76 15.66 -17.85
N HIS A 31 -7.43 15.53 -17.85
CA HIS A 31 -6.76 14.24 -17.78
C HIS A 31 -6.28 13.99 -16.35
N ILE A 32 -6.66 12.87 -15.73
CA ILE A 32 -6.16 12.48 -14.41
C ILE A 32 -5.20 11.31 -14.58
N VAL A 33 -3.99 11.45 -14.03
CA VAL A 33 -3.06 10.33 -13.82
C VAL A 33 -3.14 9.95 -12.34
N VAL A 34 -3.48 8.69 -12.06
CA VAL A 34 -3.81 8.25 -10.69
C VAL A 34 -3.17 6.90 -10.39
N GLY A 35 -2.62 6.77 -9.16
CA GLY A 35 -2.10 5.53 -8.60
C GLY A 35 -3.16 4.69 -7.88
N ASN A 36 -2.75 3.56 -7.29
CA ASN A 36 -3.62 2.72 -6.46
C ASN A 36 -3.96 3.40 -5.11
N GLU A 37 -4.94 2.85 -4.40
CA GLU A 37 -5.42 3.36 -3.10
C GLU A 37 -4.43 3.14 -1.94
N ALA A 38 -3.43 2.27 -2.12
CA ALA A 38 -2.36 2.13 -1.15
C ALA A 38 -1.43 3.34 -1.17
N CYS A 39 -1.31 4.05 -2.31
CA CYS A 39 -0.56 5.30 -2.46
C CYS A 39 0.81 5.26 -1.77
N ASP A 40 1.52 4.16 -1.97
CA ASP A 40 2.93 3.99 -1.64
C ASP A 40 3.82 4.74 -2.62
N LEU A 41 5.14 4.57 -2.46
CA LEU A 41 6.13 5.32 -3.22
C LEU A 41 5.97 5.12 -4.74
N ASP A 42 5.70 3.90 -5.19
CA ASP A 42 5.54 3.61 -6.62
C ASP A 42 4.33 4.33 -7.22
N SER A 43 3.13 4.06 -6.72
CA SER A 43 1.91 4.76 -7.12
C SER A 43 2.02 6.29 -7.09
N ALA A 44 2.60 6.85 -6.03
CA ALA A 44 2.72 8.31 -5.88
C ALA A 44 3.71 8.92 -6.88
N VAL A 45 4.92 8.35 -7.00
CA VAL A 45 5.95 8.83 -7.91
C VAL A 45 5.54 8.60 -9.36
N SER A 46 5.01 7.43 -9.69
CA SER A 46 4.52 7.10 -11.03
C SER A 46 3.44 8.08 -11.50
N ALA A 47 2.48 8.45 -10.62
CA ALA A 47 1.44 9.42 -10.98
C ALA A 47 1.99 10.85 -11.18
N LEU A 48 2.81 11.33 -10.23
CA LEU A 48 3.38 12.68 -10.26
C LEU A 48 4.33 12.89 -11.45
N THR A 49 5.24 11.94 -11.67
CA THR A 49 6.26 12.04 -12.72
C THR A 49 5.66 11.86 -14.11
N TYR A 50 4.70 10.94 -14.29
CA TYR A 50 4.05 10.73 -15.57
C TYR A 50 3.13 11.89 -15.97
N ALA A 51 2.38 12.49 -15.03
CA ALA A 51 1.57 13.68 -15.30
C ALA A 51 2.42 14.90 -15.74
N PHE A 52 3.53 15.14 -15.05
CA PHE A 52 4.49 16.18 -15.45
C PHE A 52 5.09 15.88 -16.83
N HIS A 53 5.50 14.63 -17.06
CA HIS A 53 6.03 14.19 -18.34
C HIS A 53 5.03 14.40 -19.49
N LEU A 54 3.77 13.96 -19.35
CA LEU A 54 2.72 14.20 -20.34
C LEU A 54 2.54 15.70 -20.63
N THR A 55 2.61 16.55 -19.60
CA THR A 55 2.45 18.02 -19.74
C THR A 55 3.58 18.66 -20.56
N HIS A 56 4.80 18.11 -20.50
CA HIS A 56 5.99 18.69 -21.17
C HIS A 56 6.38 17.94 -22.46
N SER A 57 5.95 16.69 -22.61
CA SER A 57 6.19 15.85 -23.80
C SER A 57 4.99 15.77 -24.74
N SER A 58 3.81 16.25 -24.34
CA SER A 58 2.84 16.71 -25.32
C SER A 58 3.49 17.84 -26.13
N VAL A 59 3.82 17.51 -27.38
CA VAL A 59 4.40 18.39 -28.40
C VAL A 59 3.72 19.77 -28.36
N ARG A 60 4.44 20.82 -28.76
CA ARG A 60 3.89 22.16 -29.12
C ARG A 60 2.76 22.16 -30.18
N SER A 61 2.22 20.98 -30.50
CA SER A 61 1.09 20.65 -31.37
C SER A 61 -0.07 20.05 -30.57
N VAL A 62 -0.54 20.74 -29.53
CA VAL A 62 -1.99 20.96 -29.51
C VAL A 62 -2.22 22.11 -30.48
N SER A 63 -2.85 21.80 -31.62
CA SER A 63 -3.22 22.81 -32.61
C SER A 63 -4.02 23.90 -31.91
N ARG A 64 -3.81 25.18 -32.27
CA ARG A 64 -4.45 26.36 -31.64
C ARG A 64 -6.00 26.37 -31.67
N ASN A 65 -6.62 25.35 -32.25
CA ASN A 65 -8.06 25.17 -32.39
C ASN A 65 -8.66 24.10 -31.45
N ASP A 66 -7.87 23.20 -30.84
CA ASP A 66 -8.36 22.32 -29.77
C ASP A 66 -7.97 22.92 -28.42
N GLY A 67 -8.96 23.14 -27.55
CA GLY A 67 -8.77 23.88 -26.30
C GLY A 67 -7.81 23.19 -25.33
N ALA A 68 -7.18 23.97 -24.45
CA ALA A 68 -6.17 23.49 -23.50
C ALA A 68 -6.68 22.30 -22.66
N ALA A 69 -5.82 21.31 -22.44
CA ALA A 69 -6.05 20.22 -21.49
C ALA A 69 -5.36 20.52 -20.15
N LEU A 70 -5.97 20.14 -19.03
CA LEU A 70 -5.33 20.13 -17.72
C LEU A 70 -4.95 18.69 -17.38
N ILE A 71 -3.69 18.45 -17.01
CA ILE A 71 -3.21 17.15 -16.56
C ILE A 71 -3.01 17.20 -15.05
N ILE A 72 -3.72 16.33 -14.33
CA ILE A 72 -3.79 16.28 -12.87
C ILE A 72 -3.09 15.00 -12.39
N PRO A 73 -1.96 15.08 -11.68
CA PRO A 73 -1.48 13.98 -10.86
C PRO A 73 -2.34 13.91 -9.60
N LEU A 74 -2.94 12.76 -9.33
CA LEU A 74 -3.78 12.54 -8.16
C LEU A 74 -3.20 11.45 -7.26
N LEU A 75 -3.04 11.76 -5.98
CA LEU A 75 -2.77 10.78 -4.94
C LEU A 75 -4.10 10.21 -4.46
N ASN A 76 -4.29 8.89 -4.60
CA ASN A 76 -5.58 8.22 -4.42
C ASN A 76 -5.90 7.90 -2.94
N ILE A 77 -5.70 8.89 -2.07
CA ILE A 77 -5.97 8.87 -0.63
C ILE A 77 -6.57 10.22 -0.20
N PRO A 78 -7.25 10.30 0.96
CA PRO A 78 -7.60 11.58 1.60
C PRO A 78 -6.36 12.40 1.97
N GLU A 79 -6.46 13.73 2.00
CA GLU A 79 -5.34 14.62 2.33
C GLU A 79 -4.77 14.37 3.74
N ASP A 80 -5.63 14.06 4.72
CA ASP A 80 -5.23 13.71 6.09
C ASP A 80 -4.32 12.47 6.16
N ASP A 81 -4.48 11.53 5.22
CA ASP A 81 -3.77 10.25 5.20
C ASP A 81 -2.40 10.33 4.51
N TYR A 82 -2.07 11.46 3.86
CA TYR A 82 -0.74 11.71 3.30
C TYR A 82 0.37 11.54 4.36
N SER A 83 0.11 12.05 5.57
CA SER A 83 1.03 11.96 6.71
C SER A 83 1.42 10.52 7.09
N LEU A 84 0.62 9.51 6.73
CA LEU A 84 0.87 8.09 7.02
C LEU A 84 1.90 7.47 6.05
N LYS A 85 2.08 8.06 4.87
CA LYS A 85 2.96 7.60 3.79
C LYS A 85 4.36 8.17 3.98
N THR A 86 5.00 7.82 5.10
CA THR A 86 6.19 8.51 5.63
C THR A 86 7.38 8.48 4.66
N GLU A 87 7.54 7.41 3.89
CA GLU A 87 8.50 7.29 2.79
C GLU A 87 8.18 8.20 1.59
N VAL A 88 6.90 8.37 1.25
CA VAL A 88 6.43 9.27 0.18
C VAL A 88 6.64 10.73 0.58
N VAL A 89 6.27 11.08 1.81
CA VAL A 89 6.52 12.40 2.40
C VAL A 89 8.01 12.72 2.36
N HIS A 90 8.88 11.80 2.77
CA HIS A 90 10.33 11.99 2.77
C HIS A 90 10.89 12.19 1.36
N ALA A 91 10.56 11.31 0.41
CA ALA A 91 11.03 11.41 -0.96
C ALA A 91 10.62 12.73 -1.63
N LEU A 92 9.37 13.15 -1.45
CA LEU A 92 8.84 14.39 -2.05
C LEU A 92 9.40 15.65 -1.37
N GLN A 93 9.57 15.67 -0.05
CA GLN A 93 10.15 16.81 0.66
C GLN A 93 11.63 17.03 0.32
N ARG A 94 12.41 15.96 0.08
CA ARG A 94 13.79 16.09 -0.44
C ARG A 94 13.85 16.84 -1.77
N GLU A 95 12.80 16.72 -2.58
CA GLU A 95 12.61 17.43 -3.84
C GLU A 95 11.82 18.74 -3.72
N GLY A 96 11.56 19.23 -2.51
CA GLY A 96 10.90 20.51 -2.26
C GLY A 96 9.41 20.56 -2.60
N VAL A 97 8.77 19.39 -2.71
CA VAL A 97 7.32 19.25 -2.87
C VAL A 97 6.68 19.12 -1.49
N GLU A 98 5.81 20.06 -1.14
CA GLU A 98 5.06 20.02 0.12
C GLU A 98 3.65 19.45 -0.06
N GLN A 99 3.01 19.02 1.02
CA GLN A 99 1.59 18.61 1.01
C GLN A 99 0.67 19.68 0.40
N ALA A 100 1.00 20.95 0.63
CA ALA A 100 0.31 22.09 0.06
C ALA A 100 0.33 22.13 -1.48
N ASP A 101 1.25 21.42 -2.14
CA ASP A 101 1.40 21.38 -3.61
C ASP A 101 0.65 20.21 -4.27
N LEU A 102 0.30 19.18 -3.48
CA LEU A 102 -0.27 17.91 -3.94
C LEU A 102 -1.81 17.91 -4.02
N ILE A 103 -2.38 17.05 -4.86
CA ILE A 103 -3.83 16.91 -5.05
C ILE A 103 -4.25 15.52 -4.58
N PHE A 104 -5.28 15.48 -3.74
CA PHE A 104 -5.76 14.27 -3.05
C PHE A 104 -7.16 13.87 -3.53
N ALA A 105 -7.57 12.63 -3.27
CA ALA A 105 -8.82 12.06 -3.79
C ALA A 105 -10.08 12.80 -3.33
N ASP A 106 -10.01 13.47 -2.18
CA ASP A 106 -11.06 14.32 -1.59
C ASP A 106 -11.10 15.76 -2.16
N HIS A 107 -10.12 16.16 -2.97
CA HIS A 107 -10.09 17.46 -3.65
C HIS A 107 -10.93 17.51 -4.95
N LEU A 108 -11.39 16.36 -5.46
CA LEU A 108 -12.06 16.25 -6.76
C LEU A 108 -13.30 15.34 -6.75
N ASP A 109 -14.46 15.88 -7.15
CA ASP A 109 -15.63 15.07 -7.51
C ASP A 109 -15.48 14.49 -8.93
N VAL A 110 -14.67 13.44 -9.05
CA VAL A 110 -14.41 12.74 -10.32
C VAL A 110 -15.71 12.18 -10.92
N ALA A 111 -16.64 11.70 -10.08
CA ALA A 111 -17.95 11.22 -10.52
C ALA A 111 -18.83 12.35 -11.06
N GLY A 112 -18.74 13.56 -10.53
CA GLY A 112 -19.36 14.77 -11.07
C GLY A 112 -18.78 15.16 -12.43
N LEU A 113 -17.46 15.06 -12.60
CA LEU A 113 -16.77 15.34 -13.86
C LEU A 113 -17.19 14.38 -14.98
N SER A 114 -17.15 13.06 -14.76
CA SER A 114 -17.53 12.06 -15.78
C SER A 114 -18.99 12.20 -16.23
N ARG A 115 -19.91 12.46 -15.28
CA ARG A 115 -21.35 12.64 -15.58
C ARG A 115 -21.68 13.89 -16.38
N GLY A 116 -20.72 14.77 -16.66
CA GLY A 116 -20.90 15.93 -17.54
C GLY A 116 -22.05 16.84 -17.10
N GLN A 117 -22.18 17.09 -15.79
CA GLN A 117 -23.29 17.88 -15.24
C GLN A 117 -23.35 19.26 -15.92
N GLN A 118 -24.52 19.60 -16.46
CA GLN A 118 -24.74 20.89 -17.13
C GLN A 118 -24.59 22.03 -16.13
N GLN A 119 -23.64 22.91 -16.39
CA GLN A 119 -23.36 24.04 -15.51
C GLN A 119 -24.36 25.20 -15.73
N PRO A 120 -24.65 25.99 -14.68
CA PRO A 120 -25.40 27.23 -14.84
C PRO A 120 -24.70 28.16 -15.84
N GLY A 121 -25.36 28.46 -16.96
CA GLY A 121 -24.79 29.26 -18.06
C GLY A 121 -24.48 28.51 -19.36
N GLY A 122 -24.71 27.19 -19.42
CA GLY A 122 -24.73 26.45 -20.70
C GLY A 122 -23.36 26.17 -21.34
N ALA A 123 -22.26 26.37 -20.62
CA ALA A 123 -20.95 25.91 -21.04
C ALA A 123 -20.92 24.37 -21.13
N LYS A 124 -20.30 23.84 -22.19
CA LYS A 124 -20.09 22.39 -22.32
C LYS A 124 -19.08 21.93 -21.25
N PRO A 125 -19.37 20.87 -20.48
CA PRO A 125 -18.42 20.35 -19.50
C PRO A 125 -17.14 19.83 -20.20
N PRO A 126 -15.97 19.88 -19.53
CA PRO A 126 -14.75 19.30 -20.05
C PRO A 126 -14.91 17.78 -20.22
N ARG A 127 -14.18 17.21 -21.18
CA ARG A 127 -14.05 15.76 -21.30
C ARG A 127 -13.16 15.24 -20.17
N LEU A 128 -13.63 14.28 -19.36
CA LEU A 128 -12.76 13.52 -18.47
C LEU A 128 -11.99 12.46 -19.25
N THR A 129 -10.72 12.25 -18.92
CA THR A 129 -9.91 11.12 -19.39
C THR A 129 -8.97 10.65 -18.28
N LEU A 130 -8.66 9.35 -18.21
CA LEU A 130 -7.86 8.77 -17.13
C LEU A 130 -6.62 8.03 -17.66
N THR A 131 -5.51 8.09 -16.93
CA THR A 131 -4.40 7.12 -16.99
C THR A 131 -4.29 6.46 -15.63
N LEU A 132 -4.33 5.12 -15.60
CA LEU A 132 -4.01 4.36 -14.39
C LEU A 132 -2.51 4.03 -14.39
N VAL A 133 -1.85 4.27 -13.27
CA VAL A 133 -0.47 3.82 -13.02
C VAL A 133 -0.43 2.92 -11.78
N ASP A 134 0.44 1.91 -11.76
CA ASP A 134 0.60 0.98 -10.63
C ASP A 134 -0.70 0.24 -10.20
N HIS A 135 -1.66 0.19 -11.12
CA HIS A 135 -2.86 -0.66 -11.08
C HIS A 135 -3.58 -0.66 -12.44
N HIS A 136 -4.43 -1.67 -12.65
CA HIS A 136 -5.19 -1.86 -13.90
C HIS A 136 -6.72 -1.98 -13.71
N VAL A 137 -7.24 -1.86 -12.49
CA VAL A 137 -8.69 -1.94 -12.18
C VAL A 137 -9.13 -0.71 -11.37
N PRO A 138 -10.11 0.09 -11.82
CA PRO A 138 -10.55 1.28 -11.08
C PRO A 138 -11.16 0.97 -9.70
N VAL A 139 -10.69 1.70 -8.69
CA VAL A 139 -11.08 1.58 -7.28
C VAL A 139 -11.71 2.86 -6.73
N GLY A 140 -12.50 2.74 -5.67
CA GLY A 140 -13.07 3.88 -4.94
C GLY A 140 -13.88 4.82 -5.85
N SER A 141 -13.52 6.10 -5.86
CA SER A 141 -14.17 7.14 -6.67
C SER A 141 -14.04 6.95 -8.19
N PHE A 142 -13.21 6.00 -8.65
CA PHE A 142 -12.98 5.70 -10.07
C PHE A 142 -13.77 4.48 -10.58
N THR A 143 -14.40 3.70 -9.70
CA THR A 143 -15.20 2.54 -10.11
C THR A 143 -16.37 2.96 -11.00
N GLY A 144 -16.52 2.30 -12.17
CA GLY A 144 -17.52 2.66 -13.18
C GLY A 144 -17.05 3.67 -14.22
N LEU A 145 -15.78 4.12 -14.17
CA LEU A 145 -15.17 5.04 -15.14
C LEU A 145 -14.32 4.33 -16.20
N GLU A 146 -14.56 3.04 -16.44
CA GLU A 146 -13.75 2.21 -17.36
C GLU A 146 -13.74 2.76 -18.80
N GLY A 147 -14.79 3.51 -19.18
CA GLY A 147 -14.91 4.18 -20.48
C GLY A 147 -14.10 5.48 -20.63
N ASP A 148 -13.65 6.09 -19.53
CA ASP A 148 -12.85 7.31 -19.54
C ASP A 148 -11.33 7.03 -19.58
N ILE A 149 -10.91 5.78 -19.38
CA ILE A 149 -9.51 5.36 -19.33
C ILE A 149 -8.89 5.30 -20.73
N GLN A 150 -7.75 5.96 -20.90
CA GLN A 150 -7.00 6.02 -22.16
C GLN A 150 -5.71 5.22 -22.13
N GLU A 151 -5.02 5.18 -20.98
CA GLU A 151 -3.78 4.41 -20.80
C GLU A 151 -3.73 3.70 -19.44
N ILE A 152 -3.10 2.53 -19.41
CA ILE A 152 -2.76 1.77 -18.21
C ILE A 152 -1.27 1.45 -18.27
N ILE A 153 -0.56 1.76 -17.19
CA ILE A 153 0.85 1.43 -17.01
C ILE A 153 0.98 0.70 -15.67
N ASP A 154 1.27 -0.59 -15.69
CA ASP A 154 1.18 -1.42 -14.49
C ASP A 154 2.21 -2.54 -14.53
N HIS A 155 2.62 -3.03 -13.36
CA HIS A 155 3.51 -4.19 -13.24
C HIS A 155 2.83 -5.43 -12.63
N HIS A 156 1.59 -5.28 -12.14
CA HIS A 156 0.80 -6.38 -11.58
C HIS A 156 0.29 -7.36 -12.64
N VAL A 157 0.07 -8.62 -12.23
CA VAL A 157 -0.49 -9.66 -13.10
C VAL A 157 -1.97 -9.39 -13.36
N VAL A 158 -2.34 -9.25 -14.64
CA VAL A 158 -3.74 -9.11 -15.06
C VAL A 158 -4.43 -10.48 -15.05
N VAL A 159 -5.32 -10.67 -14.07
CA VAL A 159 -6.18 -11.86 -14.00
C VAL A 159 -7.44 -11.64 -14.85
N ALA A 160 -7.61 -12.43 -15.90
CA ALA A 160 -8.73 -12.29 -16.83
C ALA A 160 -10.10 -12.53 -16.15
N CYS A 161 -10.81 -11.45 -15.85
CA CYS A 161 -12.18 -11.43 -15.37
C CYS A 161 -12.99 -10.29 -16.02
N ARG A 162 -14.30 -10.23 -15.74
CA ARG A 162 -15.22 -9.19 -16.23
C ARG A 162 -14.70 -7.77 -15.98
N ASP A 163 -14.09 -7.56 -14.81
CA ASP A 163 -13.60 -6.25 -14.37
C ASP A 163 -12.29 -5.83 -15.08
N THR A 164 -11.70 -6.73 -15.88
CA THR A 164 -10.49 -6.49 -16.69
C THR A 164 -10.75 -6.52 -18.20
N ASP A 165 -11.96 -6.85 -18.65
CA ASP A 165 -12.26 -6.99 -20.09
C ASP A 165 -12.14 -5.67 -20.87
N PHE A 166 -12.27 -4.53 -20.19
CA PHE A 166 -12.13 -3.21 -20.80
C PHE A 166 -10.68 -2.91 -21.24
N ILE A 167 -9.68 -3.44 -20.52
CA ILE A 167 -8.24 -3.19 -20.71
C ILE A 167 -7.81 -3.49 -22.16
N LYS A 168 -8.41 -4.51 -22.78
CA LYS A 168 -8.19 -4.91 -24.19
C LYS A 168 -8.50 -3.82 -25.22
N LYS A 169 -9.18 -2.74 -24.83
CA LYS A 169 -9.57 -1.59 -25.67
C LYS A 169 -8.78 -0.31 -25.33
N VAL A 170 -7.90 -0.38 -24.34
CA VAL A 170 -7.14 0.74 -23.77
C VAL A 170 -5.66 0.59 -24.17
N LYS A 171 -4.92 1.70 -24.25
CA LYS A 171 -3.46 1.63 -24.44
C LYS A 171 -2.84 1.02 -23.17
N GLN A 172 -2.19 -0.13 -23.29
CA GLN A 172 -1.63 -0.84 -22.14
C GLN A 172 -0.10 -0.94 -22.23
N THR A 173 0.58 -0.75 -21.10
CA THR A 173 2.00 -1.11 -20.90
C THR A 173 2.04 -1.88 -19.58
N ILE A 174 1.87 -3.20 -19.69
CA ILE A 174 1.76 -4.09 -18.54
C ILE A 174 2.83 -5.16 -18.66
N GLU A 175 3.82 -5.11 -17.77
CA GLU A 175 5.01 -5.96 -17.79
C GLU A 175 5.41 -6.35 -16.36
N PRO A 176 5.76 -7.61 -16.06
CA PRO A 176 6.09 -8.07 -14.71
C PRO A 176 7.50 -7.65 -14.29
N VAL A 177 7.71 -6.34 -14.12
CA VAL A 177 8.93 -5.70 -13.60
C VAL A 177 8.86 -5.47 -12.09
N GLY A 178 9.98 -5.16 -11.45
CA GLY A 178 10.04 -4.96 -10.00
C GLY A 178 9.28 -3.73 -9.49
N SER A 179 9.10 -2.71 -10.33
CA SER A 179 8.45 -1.42 -10.00
C SER A 179 7.73 -0.85 -11.24
N CYS A 180 6.52 -0.32 -11.09
CA CYS A 180 5.83 0.44 -12.12
C CYS A 180 6.64 1.67 -12.55
N ALA A 181 7.38 2.31 -11.62
CA ALA A 181 8.31 3.40 -11.92
C ALA A 181 9.36 3.04 -12.98
N THR A 182 9.74 1.77 -13.15
CA THR A 182 10.59 1.29 -14.26
C THR A 182 9.92 1.55 -15.63
N LEU A 183 8.62 1.32 -15.75
CA LEU A 183 7.85 1.53 -16.99
C LEU A 183 7.60 3.02 -17.26
N ILE A 184 7.42 3.81 -16.20
CA ILE A 184 7.33 5.27 -16.30
C ILE A 184 8.68 5.87 -16.73
N ALA A 185 9.77 5.44 -16.11
CA ALA A 185 11.13 5.86 -16.45
C ALA A 185 11.50 5.53 -17.90
N GLU A 186 11.13 4.36 -18.42
CA GLU A 186 11.32 4.02 -19.84
C GLU A 186 10.61 5.02 -20.77
N LYS A 187 9.34 5.37 -20.52
CA LYS A 187 8.57 6.35 -21.32
C LYS A 187 9.17 7.76 -21.25
N VAL A 188 9.60 8.17 -20.05
CA VAL A 188 10.26 9.46 -19.80
C VAL A 188 11.59 9.55 -20.56
N LEU A 189 12.44 8.52 -20.44
CA LEU A 189 13.74 8.45 -21.11
C LEU A 189 13.62 8.36 -22.63
N ALA A 190 12.65 7.61 -23.16
CA ALA A 190 12.39 7.51 -24.59
C ALA A 190 12.03 8.86 -25.24
N SER A 191 11.52 9.81 -24.45
CA SER A 191 11.11 11.15 -24.90
C SER A 191 12.23 12.21 -24.78
N SER A 192 13.43 11.83 -24.34
CA SER A 192 14.61 12.70 -24.18
C SER A 192 15.15 13.31 -25.48
N ALA A 193 14.62 12.90 -26.64
CA ALA A 193 14.84 13.56 -27.94
C ALA A 193 14.47 15.06 -27.97
N HIS A 194 13.76 15.55 -26.94
CA HIS A 194 13.36 16.95 -26.80
C HIS A 194 14.18 17.77 -25.79
N GLY A 195 15.17 17.15 -25.12
CA GLY A 195 16.05 17.81 -24.15
C GLY A 195 16.41 16.90 -22.97
N PRO A 196 17.29 17.35 -22.07
CA PRO A 196 17.63 16.60 -20.86
C PRO A 196 16.37 16.40 -19.99
N THR A 197 16.20 15.19 -19.48
CA THR A 197 15.12 14.86 -18.55
C THR A 197 15.19 15.73 -17.29
N ASN A 198 14.05 16.19 -16.78
CA ASN A 198 13.98 16.96 -15.54
C ASN A 198 14.59 16.14 -14.38
N ALA A 199 15.55 16.72 -13.67
CA ALA A 199 16.34 16.01 -12.65
C ALA A 199 15.51 15.48 -11.47
N VAL A 200 14.38 16.12 -11.15
CA VAL A 200 13.48 15.64 -10.08
C VAL A 200 12.78 14.34 -10.48
N LEU A 201 12.36 14.23 -11.74
CA LEU A 201 11.81 12.98 -12.26
C LEU A 201 12.85 11.86 -12.20
N VAL A 202 14.09 12.12 -12.64
CA VAL A 202 15.19 11.14 -12.57
C VAL A 202 15.45 10.68 -11.13
N SER A 203 15.51 11.63 -10.20
CA SER A 203 15.72 11.37 -8.77
C SER A 203 14.61 10.50 -8.17
N LEU A 204 13.34 10.90 -8.32
CA LEU A 204 12.20 10.19 -7.74
C LEU A 204 12.03 8.78 -8.35
N LEU A 205 12.12 8.66 -9.67
CA LEU A 205 12.01 7.36 -10.36
C LEU A 205 13.13 6.40 -9.92
N ARG A 206 14.38 6.87 -9.86
CA ARG A 206 15.51 6.07 -9.38
C ARG A 206 15.32 5.62 -7.93
N GLN A 207 14.93 6.54 -7.04
CA GLN A 207 14.67 6.24 -5.63
C GLN A 207 13.60 5.13 -5.46
N THR A 208 12.53 5.23 -6.24
CA THR A 208 11.40 4.29 -6.21
C THR A 208 11.82 2.89 -6.65
N ILE A 209 12.44 2.76 -7.83
CA ILE A 209 12.89 1.46 -8.36
C ILE A 209 13.88 0.78 -7.40
N ILE A 210 14.78 1.54 -6.75
CA ILE A 210 15.72 1.01 -5.74
C ILE A 210 14.98 0.42 -4.53
N VAL A 211 13.94 1.08 -4.03
CA VAL A 211 13.17 0.61 -2.86
C VAL A 211 12.37 -0.64 -3.21
N ASP A 212 11.63 -0.61 -4.30
CA ASP A 212 10.73 -1.72 -4.68
C ASP A 212 11.52 -2.99 -4.99
N THR A 213 12.64 -2.87 -5.71
CA THR A 213 13.56 -3.99 -6.03
C THR A 213 14.43 -4.44 -4.86
N VAL A 214 14.35 -3.79 -3.69
CA VAL A 214 15.16 -4.09 -2.49
C VAL A 214 16.66 -3.97 -2.80
N ASN A 215 17.06 -2.80 -3.32
CA ASN A 215 18.40 -2.51 -3.85
C ASN A 215 18.92 -3.62 -4.79
N PHE A 216 18.08 -4.05 -5.74
CA PHE A 216 18.38 -5.11 -6.72
C PHE A 216 18.72 -6.48 -6.10
N SER A 217 18.35 -6.75 -4.84
CA SER A 217 18.75 -7.95 -4.12
C SER A 217 18.27 -9.25 -4.79
N ALA A 218 19.24 -10.11 -5.16
CA ALA A 218 18.98 -11.42 -5.74
C ALA A 218 18.20 -12.37 -4.80
N SER A 219 18.30 -12.20 -3.47
CA SER A 219 17.54 -13.01 -2.52
C SER A 219 16.06 -12.61 -2.46
N ALA A 220 15.73 -11.34 -2.71
CA ALA A 220 14.36 -10.82 -2.71
C ALA A 220 13.55 -11.26 -3.95
N LYS A 221 14.22 -11.59 -5.07
CA LYS A 221 13.60 -12.09 -6.32
C LYS A 221 12.54 -11.17 -6.95
N LYS A 222 12.63 -9.86 -6.72
CA LYS A 222 11.75 -8.85 -7.32
C LYS A 222 12.33 -8.20 -8.57
N THR A 223 13.66 -8.21 -8.70
CA THR A 223 14.41 -7.51 -9.75
C THR A 223 14.27 -8.20 -11.11
N THR A 224 14.11 -7.40 -12.16
CA THR A 224 14.31 -7.82 -13.55
C THR A 224 15.47 -7.08 -14.20
N ALA A 225 15.98 -7.62 -15.31
CA ALA A 225 17.00 -6.94 -16.13
C ALA A 225 16.50 -5.59 -16.70
N LYS A 226 15.17 -5.37 -16.78
CA LYS A 226 14.60 -4.08 -17.20
C LYS A 226 14.75 -3.04 -16.09
N ASP A 227 14.52 -3.41 -14.82
CA ASP A 227 14.73 -2.52 -13.67
C ASP A 227 16.21 -2.07 -13.57
N GLU A 228 17.15 -3.00 -13.74
CA GLU A 228 18.59 -2.70 -13.72
C GLU A 228 19.02 -1.78 -14.87
N SER A 229 18.60 -2.08 -16.09
CA SER A 229 19.00 -1.32 -17.29
C SER A 229 18.35 0.06 -17.36
N VAL A 230 17.08 0.19 -16.95
CA VAL A 230 16.41 1.50 -16.82
C VAL A 230 17.01 2.32 -15.69
N THR A 231 17.35 1.72 -14.54
CA THR A 231 18.05 2.44 -13.46
C THR A 231 19.42 2.94 -13.91
N ALA A 232 20.19 2.12 -14.63
CA ALA A 232 21.46 2.55 -15.21
C ALA A 232 21.27 3.68 -16.24
N ALA A 233 20.19 3.67 -17.01
CA ALA A 233 19.86 4.75 -17.95
C ALA A 233 19.44 6.06 -17.24
N LEU A 234 18.73 5.98 -16.11
CA LEU A 234 18.45 7.13 -15.23
C LEU A 234 19.74 7.70 -14.64
N GLU A 235 20.64 6.84 -14.15
CA GLU A 235 21.95 7.24 -13.62
C GLU A 235 22.82 7.91 -14.71
N MET A 236 22.83 7.38 -15.94
CA MET A 236 23.51 8.02 -17.08
C MET A 236 22.90 9.35 -17.50
N ALA A 237 21.57 9.51 -17.40
CA ALA A 237 20.89 10.77 -17.73
C ALA A 237 21.26 11.92 -16.77
N ASP A 238 21.64 11.62 -15.53
CA ASP A 238 22.15 12.62 -14.56
C ASP A 238 23.63 13.02 -14.79
N CYS A 239 24.42 12.22 -15.52
CA CYS A 239 25.87 12.45 -15.68
C CYS A 239 26.27 13.80 -16.32
N GLY A 240 25.33 14.52 -16.94
CA GLY A 240 25.53 15.91 -17.41
C GLY A 240 25.31 16.99 -16.35
N GLY A 241 24.83 16.63 -15.16
CA GLY A 241 24.39 17.55 -14.10
C GLY A 241 25.12 17.44 -12.76
N GLY A 242 25.70 16.28 -12.44
CA GLY A 242 26.41 16.03 -11.18
C GLY A 242 25.51 16.17 -9.94
N ARG A 243 24.26 15.68 -10.03
CA ARG A 243 23.16 16.12 -9.14
C ARG A 243 22.32 14.99 -8.51
N VAL A 244 22.45 13.76 -8.98
CA VAL A 244 21.99 12.52 -8.31
C VAL A 244 23.17 11.58 -8.02
N ALA A 245 24.27 11.71 -8.78
CA ALA A 245 25.54 10.97 -8.61
C ALA A 245 26.25 11.08 -7.23
N GLY A 246 25.66 11.76 -6.25
CA GLY A 246 26.19 11.88 -4.89
C GLY A 246 25.73 10.79 -3.91
N GLN A 247 24.59 10.14 -4.15
CA GLN A 247 24.08 9.06 -3.29
C GLN A 247 24.12 7.70 -4.01
N SER A 248 24.80 6.76 -3.36
CA SER A 248 24.79 5.34 -3.72
C SER A 248 23.37 4.76 -3.61
N ARG A 249 23.16 3.61 -4.27
CA ARG A 249 21.88 2.90 -4.21
C ARG A 249 21.57 2.40 -2.79
N GLU A 250 22.60 2.02 -2.05
CA GLU A 250 22.48 1.58 -0.65
C GLU A 250 22.05 2.72 0.29
N GLU A 251 22.68 3.90 0.19
CA GLU A 251 22.28 5.06 1.01
C GLU A 251 20.82 5.46 0.76
N ILE A 252 20.35 5.39 -0.48
CA ILE A 252 18.94 5.64 -0.83
C ILE A 252 18.02 4.57 -0.23
N PHE A 253 18.40 3.30 -0.36
CA PHE A 253 17.62 2.17 0.16
C PHE A 253 17.48 2.23 1.69
N VAL A 254 18.58 2.52 2.40
CA VAL A 254 18.59 2.68 3.86
C VAL A 254 17.77 3.90 4.28
N ASP A 255 17.97 5.07 3.66
CA ASP A 255 17.28 6.33 3.99
C ASP A 255 15.75 6.21 3.81
N LEU A 256 15.29 5.62 2.70
CA LEU A 256 13.85 5.43 2.46
C LEU A 256 13.25 4.29 3.31
N THR A 257 14.00 3.22 3.61
CA THR A 257 13.57 2.17 4.54
C THR A 257 13.45 2.70 5.97
N GLN A 258 14.35 3.60 6.38
CA GLN A 258 14.27 4.30 7.65
C GLN A 258 13.07 5.25 7.66
N ALA A 259 12.84 6.03 6.59
CA ALA A 259 11.66 6.88 6.48
C ALA A 259 10.33 6.10 6.49
N LYS A 260 10.27 4.91 5.89
CA LYS A 260 9.10 4.02 5.92
C LYS A 260 8.77 3.54 7.34
N SER A 261 9.81 3.30 8.16
CA SER A 261 9.67 2.84 9.55
C SER A 261 9.62 3.97 10.59
N ASP A 262 9.93 5.23 10.22
CA ASP A 262 9.84 6.38 11.12
C ASP A 262 8.38 6.67 11.53
N ILE A 263 8.13 6.58 12.84
CA ILE A 263 6.85 6.90 13.49
C ILE A 263 6.91 8.18 14.33
N SER A 264 8.06 8.86 14.40
CA SER A 264 8.32 9.97 15.33
C SER A 264 7.37 11.16 15.14
N LYS A 265 6.89 11.36 13.90
CA LYS A 265 5.95 12.43 13.51
C LYS A 265 4.48 12.00 13.58
N LEU A 266 4.17 10.73 13.86
CA LEU A 266 2.80 10.21 13.87
C LEU A 266 2.19 10.29 15.27
N SER A 267 0.99 10.85 15.37
CA SER A 267 0.16 10.64 16.56
C SER A 267 -0.20 9.15 16.69
N THR A 268 -0.51 8.71 17.90
CA THR A 268 -1.00 7.34 18.19
C THR A 268 -2.23 6.98 17.34
N ALA A 269 -3.03 7.97 16.93
CA ALA A 269 -4.17 7.79 16.03
C ALA A 269 -3.74 7.47 14.59
N GLN A 270 -2.80 8.27 14.06
CA GLN A 270 -2.20 8.06 12.74
C GLN A 270 -1.44 6.73 12.68
N LEU A 271 -0.64 6.42 13.70
CA LEU A 271 0.12 5.17 13.78
C LEU A 271 -0.80 3.94 13.73
N LEU A 272 -1.88 3.93 14.52
CA LEU A 272 -2.86 2.83 14.49
C LEU A 272 -3.64 2.76 13.18
N LYS A 273 -3.80 3.89 12.46
CA LYS A 273 -4.45 3.94 11.14
C LYS A 273 -3.54 3.47 9.99
N LYS A 274 -2.22 3.69 10.10
CA LYS A 274 -1.21 3.44 9.04
C LYS A 274 -1.33 2.04 8.42
N ASP A 275 -1.53 1.02 9.24
CA ASP A 275 -1.75 -0.37 8.78
C ASP A 275 -2.97 -1.03 9.46
N LEU A 276 -4.12 -0.37 9.40
CA LEU A 276 -5.39 -0.84 9.99
C LEU A 276 -6.19 -1.76 9.04
N LYS A 277 -6.63 -2.92 9.55
CA LYS A 277 -7.73 -3.71 8.98
C LYS A 277 -8.83 -3.86 10.02
N VAL A 278 -10.09 -3.68 9.63
CA VAL A 278 -11.25 -3.86 10.53
C VAL A 278 -12.01 -5.12 10.15
N LEU A 279 -11.94 -6.14 11.00
CA LEU A 279 -12.75 -7.34 10.88
C LEU A 279 -14.18 -7.05 11.33
N ARG A 280 -15.16 -7.52 10.55
CA ARG A 280 -16.60 -7.39 10.82
C ARG A 280 -17.22 -8.79 10.73
N VAL A 281 -17.32 -9.48 11.86
CA VAL A 281 -17.70 -10.90 11.93
C VAL A 281 -18.82 -11.10 12.93
N ALA A 282 -19.94 -11.68 12.47
CA ALA A 282 -21.09 -12.05 13.30
C ALA A 282 -21.64 -10.92 14.21
N GLY A 283 -21.53 -9.67 13.77
CA GLY A 283 -21.96 -8.48 14.52
C GLY A 283 -20.88 -7.84 15.39
N VAL A 284 -19.73 -8.49 15.56
CA VAL A 284 -18.57 -7.97 16.31
C VAL A 284 -17.59 -7.28 15.35
N GLN A 285 -17.03 -6.16 15.78
CA GLN A 285 -16.03 -5.38 15.07
C GLN A 285 -14.69 -5.39 15.81
N VAL A 286 -13.62 -5.82 15.14
CA VAL A 286 -12.27 -5.82 15.72
C VAL A 286 -11.33 -5.04 14.81
N ALA A 287 -10.71 -3.99 15.35
CA ALA A 287 -9.62 -3.27 14.70
C ALA A 287 -8.32 -4.05 14.88
N VAL A 288 -7.56 -4.25 13.80
CA VAL A 288 -6.26 -4.92 13.81
C VAL A 288 -5.24 -4.02 13.14
N SER A 289 -4.26 -3.54 13.92
CA SER A 289 -3.26 -2.56 13.48
C SER A 289 -1.85 -3.13 13.65
N SER A 290 -1.02 -3.07 12.61
CA SER A 290 0.42 -3.34 12.73
C SER A 290 1.19 -2.03 12.96
N ILE A 291 2.23 -2.06 13.79
CA ILE A 291 3.11 -0.91 14.05
C ILE A 291 4.59 -1.31 13.98
N PRO A 292 5.50 -0.50 13.39
CA PRO A 292 6.92 -0.84 13.20
C PRO A 292 7.77 -0.55 14.45
N VAL A 293 7.22 -0.86 15.63
CA VAL A 293 7.85 -0.73 16.95
C VAL A 293 7.24 -1.80 17.85
N LEU A 294 7.94 -2.26 18.89
CA LEU A 294 7.31 -3.17 19.86
C LEU A 294 6.19 -2.45 20.62
N VAL A 295 5.08 -3.15 20.81
CA VAL A 295 3.94 -2.73 21.63
C VAL A 295 4.40 -2.41 23.04
N LYS A 296 5.34 -3.16 23.63
CA LYS A 296 5.94 -2.85 24.92
C LYS A 296 6.61 -1.48 24.95
N GLU A 297 7.44 -1.18 23.95
CA GLU A 297 8.16 0.10 23.87
C GLU A 297 7.20 1.28 23.70
N TYR A 298 6.16 1.11 22.88
CA TYR A 298 5.25 2.19 22.55
C TYR A 298 4.08 2.34 23.53
N PHE A 299 3.41 1.25 23.94
CA PHE A 299 2.22 1.28 24.81
C PHE A 299 2.51 1.07 26.31
N CYS A 300 3.76 1.07 26.77
CA CYS A 300 4.06 1.05 28.22
C CYS A 300 3.51 2.27 29.00
N GLN A 301 3.15 3.35 28.30
CA GLN A 301 2.58 4.56 28.89
C GLN A 301 1.06 4.48 28.97
N GLN A 302 0.50 4.63 30.17
CA GLN A 302 -0.96 4.59 30.44
C GLN A 302 -1.76 5.56 29.56
N GLN A 303 -1.20 6.73 29.23
CA GLN A 303 -1.82 7.69 28.30
C GLN A 303 -2.08 7.07 26.93
N ARG A 304 -1.10 6.38 26.34
CA ARG A 304 -1.24 5.76 25.00
C ARG A 304 -2.22 4.59 25.01
N GLN A 305 -2.26 3.82 26.10
CA GLN A 305 -3.28 2.78 26.32
C GLN A 305 -4.68 3.40 26.37
N GLN A 306 -4.87 4.45 27.17
CA GLN A 306 -6.13 5.18 27.25
C GLN A 306 -6.57 5.73 25.88
N GLU A 307 -5.64 6.29 25.10
CA GLU A 307 -5.94 6.74 23.74
C GLU A 307 -6.35 5.60 22.78
N LEU A 308 -5.80 4.39 22.93
CA LEU A 308 -6.27 3.20 22.19
C LEU A 308 -7.73 2.90 22.56
N ALA A 309 -8.08 2.93 23.85
CA ALA A 309 -9.44 2.74 24.33
C ALA A 309 -10.41 3.83 23.84
N ASP A 310 -9.99 5.10 23.85
CA ASP A 310 -10.77 6.22 23.33
C ASP A 310 -11.02 6.10 21.83
N ARG A 311 -10.02 5.65 21.04
CA ARG A 311 -10.21 5.39 19.61
C ARG A 311 -11.11 4.19 19.35
N CYS A 312 -11.06 3.13 20.14
CA CYS A 312 -12.00 2.02 20.01
C CYS A 312 -13.45 2.48 20.21
N ARG A 313 -13.69 3.34 21.21
CA ARG A 313 -14.99 3.99 21.43
C ARG A 313 -15.39 4.88 20.25
N ALA A 314 -14.49 5.75 19.80
CA ALA A 314 -14.77 6.69 18.69
C ALA A 314 -15.05 5.98 17.36
N GLN A 315 -14.35 4.89 17.05
CA GLN A 315 -14.54 4.07 15.85
C GLN A 315 -15.71 3.07 15.98
N SER A 316 -16.35 2.98 17.16
CA SER A 316 -17.40 2.00 17.45
C SER A 316 -16.98 0.55 17.18
N VAL A 317 -15.76 0.19 17.57
CA VAL A 317 -15.24 -1.20 17.51
C VAL A 317 -15.25 -1.85 18.90
N ASP A 318 -15.56 -3.14 18.95
CA ASP A 318 -15.70 -3.90 20.20
C ASP A 318 -14.34 -4.24 20.83
N ALA A 319 -13.32 -4.43 19.99
CA ALA A 319 -11.96 -4.70 20.42
C ALA A 319 -10.92 -4.11 19.44
N ALA A 320 -9.68 -3.97 19.93
CA ALA A 320 -8.51 -3.73 19.11
C ALA A 320 -7.40 -4.75 19.41
N VAL A 321 -6.68 -5.16 18.37
CA VAL A 321 -5.48 -5.98 18.41
C VAL A 321 -4.36 -5.16 17.77
N VAL A 322 -3.33 -4.83 18.53
CA VAL A 322 -2.15 -4.10 18.05
C VAL A 322 -0.99 -5.07 17.97
N LEU A 323 -0.36 -5.16 16.81
CA LEU A 323 0.74 -6.05 16.49
C LEU A 323 2.01 -5.22 16.37
N GLY A 324 2.92 -5.35 17.34
CA GLY A 324 4.23 -4.72 17.30
C GLY A 324 5.23 -5.58 16.54
N VAL A 325 6.18 -4.94 15.88
CA VAL A 325 7.33 -5.60 15.27
C VAL A 325 8.58 -4.74 15.41
N SER A 326 9.69 -5.36 15.78
CA SER A 326 11.01 -4.75 15.68
C SER A 326 11.93 -5.58 14.79
N LEU A 327 12.62 -4.87 13.89
CA LEU A 327 13.62 -5.39 12.95
C LEU A 327 15.05 -5.05 13.41
N GLN A 328 15.22 -4.68 14.69
CA GLN A 328 16.50 -4.28 15.27
C GLN A 328 17.26 -5.53 15.74
N GLY A 329 17.98 -6.15 14.82
CA GLY A 329 18.53 -7.51 15.00
C GLY A 329 17.50 -8.57 14.63
N ALA A 330 17.45 -9.66 15.41
CA ALA A 330 16.48 -10.73 15.21
C ALA A 330 15.04 -10.19 15.30
N VAL A 331 14.20 -10.60 14.34
CA VAL A 331 12.81 -10.17 14.22
C VAL A 331 12.04 -10.56 15.48
N SER A 332 11.47 -9.56 16.16
CA SER A 332 10.68 -9.75 17.38
C SER A 332 9.29 -9.17 17.23
N ARG A 333 8.29 -9.85 17.80
CA ARG A 333 6.87 -9.48 17.72
C ARG A 333 6.19 -9.59 19.09
N ASP A 334 5.26 -8.68 19.32
CA ASP A 334 4.43 -8.65 20.52
C ASP A 334 3.02 -8.12 20.21
N ILE A 335 2.06 -8.43 21.08
CA ILE A 335 0.64 -8.16 20.85
C ILE A 335 0.02 -7.48 22.07
N LEU A 336 -0.70 -6.37 21.87
CA LEU A 336 -1.63 -5.80 22.84
C LEU A 336 -3.06 -5.97 22.34
N ILE A 337 -3.90 -6.56 23.18
CA ILE A 337 -5.32 -6.73 22.92
C ILE A 337 -6.08 -5.85 23.91
N TYR A 338 -7.02 -5.05 23.40
CA TYR A 338 -7.93 -4.24 24.20
C TYR A 338 -9.38 -4.57 23.86
N SER A 339 -10.25 -4.67 24.87
CA SER A 339 -11.71 -4.58 24.68
C SER A 339 -12.40 -4.01 25.92
N GLY A 340 -13.41 -3.16 25.69
CA GLY A 340 -14.33 -2.72 26.74
C GLY A 340 -15.29 -3.83 27.23
N ASN A 341 -15.34 -4.98 26.55
CA ASN A 341 -16.15 -6.13 26.90
C ASN A 341 -15.24 -7.31 27.32
N ALA A 342 -15.23 -7.62 28.61
CA ALA A 342 -14.37 -8.69 29.16
C ALA A 342 -14.61 -10.07 28.51
N ILE A 343 -15.83 -10.38 28.07
CA ILE A 343 -16.12 -11.64 27.37
C ILE A 343 -15.51 -11.64 25.96
N CYS A 344 -15.49 -10.49 25.29
CA CYS A 344 -14.86 -10.32 23.99
C CYS A 344 -13.33 -10.45 24.11
N LEU A 345 -12.73 -9.77 25.10
CA LEU A 345 -11.30 -9.88 25.41
C LEU A 345 -10.89 -11.33 25.65
N GLU A 346 -11.55 -12.02 26.58
CA GLU A 346 -11.20 -13.38 26.96
C GLU A 346 -11.31 -14.33 25.77
N LYS A 347 -12.38 -14.23 24.97
CA LYS A 347 -12.57 -15.09 23.77
C LYS A 347 -11.53 -14.84 22.70
N ILE A 348 -11.10 -13.59 22.50
CA ILE A 348 -10.02 -13.26 21.55
C ILE A 348 -8.69 -13.84 22.06
N CYS A 349 -8.38 -13.70 23.35
CA CYS A 349 -7.15 -14.21 23.95
C CYS A 349 -7.07 -15.74 23.93
N GLU A 350 -8.08 -16.44 24.47
CA GLU A 350 -8.20 -17.90 24.40
C GLU A 350 -8.06 -18.40 22.95
N GLY A 351 -8.74 -17.73 22.01
CA GLY A 351 -8.77 -18.11 20.61
C GLY A 351 -7.41 -17.97 19.90
N LEU A 352 -6.68 -16.89 20.16
CA LEU A 352 -5.34 -16.70 19.62
C LEU A 352 -4.31 -17.62 20.28
N GLN A 353 -4.37 -17.80 21.61
CA GLN A 353 -3.46 -18.70 22.33
C GLN A 353 -3.67 -20.18 22.01
N SER A 354 -4.89 -20.59 21.62
CA SER A 354 -5.20 -21.96 21.18
C SER A 354 -5.05 -22.19 19.67
N SER A 355 -4.56 -21.19 18.92
CA SER A 355 -4.28 -21.32 17.49
C SER A 355 -3.16 -22.33 17.25
N ALA A 356 -3.47 -23.40 16.51
CA ALA A 356 -2.50 -24.42 16.10
C ALA A 356 -2.07 -24.29 14.62
N LYS A 357 -2.71 -23.41 13.84
CA LYS A 357 -2.44 -23.19 12.40
C LYS A 357 -2.72 -21.72 12.00
N PRO A 358 -1.71 -20.82 12.10
CA PRO A 358 -0.38 -21.04 12.64
C PRO A 358 -0.39 -21.34 14.15
N ASP A 359 0.64 -22.00 14.65
CA ASP A 359 1.00 -21.88 16.07
C ASP A 359 1.63 -20.49 16.26
N LEU A 360 1.06 -19.68 17.14
CA LEU A 360 1.53 -18.32 17.41
C LEU A 360 2.53 -18.25 18.58
N ASP A 361 2.62 -19.31 19.40
CA ASP A 361 3.39 -19.36 20.66
C ASP A 361 3.20 -18.08 21.51
N LEU A 362 1.93 -17.72 21.75
CA LEU A 362 1.57 -16.51 22.52
C LEU A 362 1.74 -16.74 24.02
N LYS A 363 2.74 -16.06 24.58
CA LYS A 363 3.04 -16.08 26.02
C LYS A 363 2.56 -14.79 26.65
N GLU A 364 1.49 -14.88 27.45
CA GLU A 364 0.97 -13.75 28.22
C GLU A 364 2.04 -13.26 29.19
N SER A 365 2.23 -11.95 29.25
CA SER A 365 3.29 -11.32 30.02
C SER A 365 2.70 -10.50 31.17
N ALA A 366 3.12 -10.84 32.39
CA ALA A 366 2.72 -10.14 33.62
C ALA A 366 3.43 -8.78 33.80
N ASP A 367 3.73 -8.08 32.69
CA ASP A 367 4.42 -6.80 32.71
C ASP A 367 3.54 -5.73 33.39
N ALA A 368 4.10 -5.09 34.41
CA ALA A 368 3.41 -4.13 35.26
C ALA A 368 2.94 -2.87 34.52
N ALA A 369 3.43 -2.61 33.30
CA ALA A 369 2.89 -1.55 32.45
C ALA A 369 1.48 -1.87 31.91
N PHE A 370 1.12 -3.16 31.80
CA PHE A 370 -0.13 -3.62 31.16
C PHE A 370 -1.11 -4.31 32.12
N THR A 371 -0.69 -4.67 33.33
CA THR A 371 -1.48 -5.48 34.28
C THR A 371 -2.31 -4.74 35.37
N PRO A 372 -2.06 -3.48 35.80
CA PRO A 372 -2.70 -2.95 37.01
C PRO A 372 -3.62 -1.72 36.85
N LEU A 373 -4.43 -1.60 35.77
CA LEU A 373 -5.43 -0.51 35.68
C LEU A 373 -6.84 -0.90 35.21
N SER A 374 -7.00 -1.93 34.37
CA SER A 374 -8.32 -2.47 34.06
C SER A 374 -8.20 -3.87 33.44
N ASN A 375 -9.20 -4.73 33.68
CA ASN A 375 -9.32 -6.04 33.04
C ASN A 375 -9.67 -5.96 31.53
N GLN A 376 -9.31 -4.86 30.87
CA GLN A 376 -9.64 -4.53 29.48
C GLN A 376 -8.46 -4.74 28.53
N TYR A 377 -7.24 -4.93 29.04
CA TYR A 377 -6.03 -5.16 28.26
C TYR A 377 -5.42 -6.53 28.54
N ARG A 378 -4.72 -7.08 27.54
CA ARG A 378 -3.84 -8.27 27.63
C ARG A 378 -2.62 -8.06 26.74
N TYR A 379 -1.44 -8.42 27.24
CA TYR A 379 -0.17 -8.24 26.53
C TYR A 379 0.55 -9.58 26.39
N PHE A 380 1.00 -9.90 25.17
CA PHE A 380 1.62 -11.18 24.80
C PHE A 380 2.94 -10.96 24.09
N HIS A 381 3.94 -11.76 24.43
CA HIS A 381 5.07 -12.02 23.53
C HIS A 381 4.65 -13.08 22.52
N GLN A 382 5.02 -12.89 21.25
CA GLN A 382 4.72 -13.83 20.17
C GLN A 382 6.00 -14.59 19.78
N GLY A 383 6.08 -15.87 20.13
CA GLY A 383 7.26 -16.68 19.81
C GLY A 383 7.42 -16.95 18.31
N THR A 384 6.33 -17.12 17.58
CA THR A 384 6.36 -17.33 16.12
C THR A 384 6.54 -16.01 15.39
N ALA A 385 7.79 -15.51 15.30
CA ALA A 385 8.13 -14.23 14.66
C ALA A 385 7.70 -14.11 13.18
N SER A 386 7.51 -15.24 12.47
CA SER A 386 7.03 -15.28 11.09
C SER A 386 5.51 -15.15 10.93
N ALA A 387 4.73 -15.14 12.02
CA ALA A 387 3.27 -15.05 11.97
C ALA A 387 2.78 -13.60 12.01
N SER A 388 2.77 -12.94 10.86
CA SER A 388 2.30 -11.57 10.72
C SER A 388 0.78 -11.42 10.93
N ARG A 389 0.30 -10.16 10.83
CA ARG A 389 -1.12 -9.80 10.76
C ARG A 389 -1.93 -10.73 9.85
N LYS A 390 -1.33 -11.18 8.75
CA LYS A 390 -1.99 -11.99 7.72
C LYS A 390 -2.35 -13.39 8.16
N GLN A 391 -1.55 -13.96 9.07
CA GLN A 391 -1.82 -15.27 9.66
C GLN A 391 -2.73 -15.13 10.88
N ILE A 392 -2.67 -13.99 11.58
CA ILE A 392 -3.51 -13.65 12.74
C ILE A 392 -4.95 -13.29 12.32
N LEU A 393 -5.16 -12.58 11.20
CA LEU A 393 -6.49 -12.15 10.74
C LEU A 393 -7.48 -13.30 10.46
N PRO A 394 -7.10 -14.41 9.78
CA PRO A 394 -7.96 -15.59 9.64
C PRO A 394 -8.31 -16.23 10.99
N VAL A 395 -7.33 -16.40 11.88
CA VAL A 395 -7.54 -16.95 13.23
C VAL A 395 -8.55 -16.09 14.00
N LEU A 396 -8.37 -14.77 14.00
CA LEU A 396 -9.34 -13.84 14.60
C LEU A 396 -10.73 -13.98 14.01
N ALA A 397 -10.86 -14.12 12.69
CA ALA A 397 -12.16 -14.30 12.05
C ALA A 397 -12.85 -15.61 12.50
N ASP A 398 -12.12 -16.72 12.57
CA ASP A 398 -12.65 -18.01 13.02
C ASP A 398 -13.07 -17.98 14.50
N VAL A 399 -12.25 -17.35 15.36
CA VAL A 399 -12.53 -17.13 16.79
C VAL A 399 -13.81 -16.31 16.99
N LEU A 400 -13.99 -15.24 16.22
CA LEU A 400 -15.21 -14.41 16.26
C LEU A 400 -16.44 -15.15 15.73
N HIS A 401 -16.29 -15.96 14.68
CA HIS A 401 -17.37 -16.83 14.19
C HIS A 401 -17.84 -17.82 15.27
N ALA A 402 -16.91 -18.54 15.91
CA ALA A 402 -17.19 -19.50 16.97
C ALA A 402 -17.80 -18.83 18.23
N SER A 403 -17.33 -17.63 18.60
CA SER A 403 -17.69 -16.94 19.84
C SER A 403 -18.92 -16.03 19.74
N SER A 404 -19.47 -15.85 18.55
CA SER A 404 -20.57 -14.94 18.21
C SER A 404 -21.75 -14.94 19.19
N THR A 405 -22.23 -16.13 19.61
CA THR A 405 -23.37 -16.24 20.54
C THR A 405 -23.05 -15.84 21.97
N ALA A 406 -21.78 -15.94 22.40
CA ALA A 406 -21.34 -15.54 23.73
C ALA A 406 -21.08 -14.03 23.82
N ILE A 407 -20.37 -13.47 22.82
CA ILE A 407 -19.99 -12.06 22.80
C ILE A 407 -21.25 -11.15 22.73
N CYS A 408 -22.18 -11.47 21.82
CA CYS A 408 -23.40 -10.67 21.63
C CYS A 408 -24.38 -10.73 22.82
N ARG A 409 -24.32 -11.78 23.66
CA ARG A 409 -25.15 -11.86 24.88
C ARG A 409 -24.58 -11.06 26.04
N GLY A 410 -23.26 -10.85 26.10
CA GLY A 410 -22.61 -10.06 27.14
C GLY A 410 -22.99 -8.58 27.13
N GLY A 411 -23.17 -7.99 25.95
CA GLY A 411 -23.50 -6.56 25.81
C GLY A 411 -24.90 -6.18 26.32
N ALA A 412 -25.85 -7.12 26.38
CA ALA A 412 -27.24 -6.84 26.77
C ALA A 412 -27.43 -6.59 28.28
N ALA A 413 -26.44 -6.90 29.11
CA ALA A 413 -26.55 -6.79 30.57
C ALA A 413 -26.35 -5.37 31.12
N SER A 414 -25.94 -4.40 30.30
CA SER A 414 -25.65 -3.01 30.73
C SER A 414 -26.69 -1.98 30.23
N ALA A 415 -27.95 -2.39 30.13
CA ALA A 415 -29.08 -1.50 29.85
C ALA A 415 -29.82 -1.14 31.15
N VAL A 416 -29.34 -0.09 31.84
CA VAL A 416 -30.02 0.45 33.03
C VAL A 416 -31.43 0.92 32.66
N THR A 417 -32.43 0.40 33.36
CA THR A 417 -33.85 0.67 33.16
C THR A 417 -34.23 2.11 33.49
N ARG A 418 -34.21 3.00 32.50
CA ARG A 418 -34.84 4.32 32.61
C ARG A 418 -36.36 4.20 32.52
N LYS A 419 -37.05 4.42 33.65
CA LYS A 419 -38.50 4.69 33.65
C LYS A 419 -38.78 6.00 32.89
N PRO A 420 -39.90 6.10 32.16
CA PRO A 420 -40.36 7.38 31.63
C PRO A 420 -41.00 8.21 32.74
N SER A 421 -40.41 9.37 33.05
CA SER A 421 -41.09 10.46 33.74
C SER A 421 -41.45 11.52 32.71
N SER A 422 -42.75 11.79 32.57
CA SER A 422 -43.22 13.03 31.95
C SER A 422 -42.67 14.23 32.72
N ASP A 423 -42.16 15.23 32.02
CA ASP A 423 -42.53 16.65 32.16
C ASP A 423 -41.71 17.49 31.16
N ILE A 424 -42.37 18.48 30.55
CA ILE A 424 -41.77 19.47 29.63
C ILE A 424 -41.99 20.85 30.25
N PRO A 425 -40.95 21.71 30.29
CA PRO A 425 -41.12 23.02 29.67
C PRO A 425 -39.89 23.47 28.84
N GLU A 426 -40.15 23.61 27.55
CA GLU A 426 -39.79 24.71 26.64
C GLU A 426 -38.59 25.67 26.86
N THR A 427 -37.99 26.01 25.71
CA THR A 427 -37.17 27.22 25.37
C THR A 427 -35.70 27.33 25.79
N ALA A 428 -34.80 27.07 24.83
CA ALA A 428 -33.79 28.02 24.34
C ALA A 428 -33.02 27.48 23.10
N THR A 429 -33.11 28.16 21.95
CA THR A 429 -32.20 28.04 20.79
C THR A 429 -31.02 29.03 20.96
N PRO A 430 -29.80 28.81 20.40
CA PRO A 430 -29.52 28.66 18.95
C PRO A 430 -28.27 27.76 18.64
N PRO A 431 -27.59 27.85 17.46
CA PRO A 431 -28.04 27.89 16.07
C PRO A 431 -27.58 26.66 15.24
N ASN A 432 -28.20 26.44 14.07
CA ASN A 432 -27.82 25.41 13.10
C ASN A 432 -26.55 25.77 12.29
N SER A 433 -25.70 24.77 11.98
CA SER A 433 -25.62 24.24 10.60
C SER A 433 -24.61 23.07 10.44
N PHE A 434 -25.11 21.84 10.39
CA PHE A 434 -24.48 20.73 9.68
C PHE A 434 -25.59 19.99 8.91
N ILE A 435 -25.61 20.10 7.59
CA ILE A 435 -26.56 19.38 6.74
C ILE A 435 -25.89 18.08 6.32
N ALA A 436 -26.18 17.01 7.07
CA ALA A 436 -25.89 15.64 6.62
C ALA A 436 -27.02 15.17 5.70
N GLY A 437 -26.73 15.04 4.40
CA GLY A 437 -27.66 14.49 3.42
C GLY A 437 -27.78 12.97 3.57
N HIS A 438 -28.81 12.50 4.28
CA HIS A 438 -29.19 11.09 4.26
C HIS A 438 -29.77 10.69 2.89
N GLY A 439 -29.30 9.59 2.31
CA GLY A 439 -29.83 9.06 1.06
C GLY A 439 -29.50 7.57 0.84
N PHE A 440 -30.48 6.71 1.13
CA PHE A 440 -30.64 5.33 0.63
C PHE A 440 -29.48 4.33 0.82
N LEU A 441 -29.53 3.61 1.95
CA LEU A 441 -29.09 2.21 2.04
C LEU A 441 -30.30 1.32 2.37
N THR A 442 -30.85 0.67 1.34
CA THR A 442 -31.91 -0.35 1.48
C THR A 442 -31.65 -1.51 0.51
N ASP A 443 -31.78 -2.73 1.04
CA ASP A 443 -31.80 -4.02 0.35
C ASP A 443 -30.59 -4.47 -0.50
N ALA A 444 -29.64 -5.11 0.19
CA ALA A 444 -28.77 -6.14 -0.38
C ALA A 444 -28.89 -7.51 0.34
N HIS A 445 -29.98 -7.74 1.10
CA HIS A 445 -30.08 -8.87 2.04
C HIS A 445 -31.10 -9.98 1.66
N SER A 446 -31.75 -9.90 0.48
CA SER A 446 -32.80 -10.87 0.07
C SER A 446 -32.42 -11.84 -1.06
N VAL A 447 -31.22 -11.74 -1.64
CA VAL A 447 -30.82 -12.55 -2.82
C VAL A 447 -30.10 -13.86 -2.45
N PHE A 448 -29.41 -13.94 -1.31
CA PHE A 448 -28.58 -15.10 -0.95
C PHE A 448 -29.29 -16.26 -0.24
N THR A 449 -30.52 -16.08 0.26
CA THR A 449 -31.25 -17.10 1.04
C THR A 449 -32.00 -18.14 0.21
N ASN A 450 -32.06 -18.02 -1.12
CA ASN A 450 -32.83 -18.93 -1.99
C ASN A 450 -32.01 -19.97 -2.78
N VAL A 451 -30.67 -19.93 -2.73
CA VAL A 451 -29.83 -20.95 -3.41
C VAL A 451 -29.58 -22.18 -2.54
N HIS A 452 -29.56 -22.03 -1.20
CA HIS A 452 -29.14 -23.14 -0.32
C HIS A 452 -30.22 -24.18 0.02
N ARG A 453 -31.51 -23.94 -0.31
CA ARG A 453 -32.62 -24.87 -0.01
C ARG A 453 -32.90 -25.91 -1.11
N LYS A 454 -32.02 -26.07 -2.11
CA LYS A 454 -32.25 -27.00 -3.25
C LYS A 454 -31.18 -28.08 -3.46
N ILE A 455 -30.27 -28.27 -2.49
CA ILE A 455 -29.17 -29.26 -2.53
C ILE A 455 -29.24 -30.22 -1.31
N LEU A 456 -30.42 -30.42 -0.72
CA LEU A 456 -30.66 -31.40 0.36
C LEU A 456 -31.93 -32.24 0.16
N GLN A 457 -32.41 -32.34 -1.09
CA GLN A 457 -33.38 -33.36 -1.50
C GLN A 457 -33.00 -33.85 -2.89
N LEU A 458 -32.25 -34.96 -2.94
CA LEU A 458 -32.19 -36.00 -4.00
C LEU A 458 -30.94 -36.87 -3.77
N ASP A 459 -30.94 -37.66 -2.69
CA ASP A 459 -30.03 -38.81 -2.59
C ASP A 459 -30.68 -39.98 -1.83
N THR A 460 -31.69 -40.58 -2.46
CA THR A 460 -32.25 -41.90 -2.11
C THR A 460 -32.80 -42.55 -3.37
N GLY A 461 -32.33 -43.75 -3.73
CA GLY A 461 -33.00 -44.61 -4.71
C GLY A 461 -32.13 -45.09 -5.86
N SER A 462 -31.53 -46.26 -5.69
CA SER A 462 -30.82 -46.97 -6.75
C SER A 462 -31.80 -47.70 -7.71
N SER A 463 -31.36 -47.85 -8.97
CA SER A 463 -31.51 -49.04 -9.81
C SER A 463 -32.53 -49.07 -10.97
N HIS A 464 -32.08 -49.76 -12.03
CA HIS A 464 -32.83 -50.43 -13.13
C HIS A 464 -33.22 -49.69 -14.45
N ARG A 465 -32.33 -49.89 -15.45
CA ARG A 465 -32.56 -50.56 -16.77
C ARG A 465 -33.57 -50.00 -17.82
N THR A 466 -33.12 -50.10 -19.08
CA THR A 466 -33.86 -49.93 -20.37
C THR A 466 -34.32 -48.50 -20.71
N GLY A 467 -34.38 -48.06 -21.99
CA GLY A 467 -33.82 -48.63 -23.22
C GLY A 467 -34.35 -47.97 -24.51
N ALA A 468 -33.49 -47.88 -25.54
CA ALA A 468 -33.78 -47.71 -26.98
C ALA A 468 -34.49 -46.44 -27.54
N ASN A 469 -34.12 -46.13 -28.80
CA ASN A 469 -34.87 -45.38 -29.84
C ASN A 469 -35.07 -43.86 -29.69
N LYS A 470 -35.21 -43.06 -30.76
CA LYS A 470 -34.72 -43.12 -32.18
C LYS A 470 -35.21 -41.84 -32.91
N ASN A 471 -34.57 -41.49 -34.03
CA ASN A 471 -35.11 -40.64 -35.12
C ASN A 471 -35.40 -39.16 -34.72
N ASN A 472 -35.54 -38.16 -35.61
CA ASN A 472 -35.20 -37.84 -37.01
C ASN A 472 -35.21 -36.27 -37.05
N SER A 473 -34.82 -35.48 -38.05
CA SER A 473 -34.61 -35.56 -39.52
C SER A 473 -33.77 -34.30 -39.88
N ALA A 474 -32.71 -34.33 -40.70
CA ALA A 474 -32.64 -34.59 -42.14
C ALA A 474 -32.92 -33.36 -43.05
N LEU A 475 -31.95 -33.08 -43.95
CA LEU A 475 -32.06 -32.48 -45.30
C LEU A 475 -32.12 -30.93 -45.43
N SER A 476 -31.56 -30.28 -46.47
CA SER A 476 -30.69 -30.72 -47.60
C SER A 476 -30.15 -29.54 -48.44
N CYS A 477 -29.18 -29.83 -49.33
CA CYS A 477 -28.87 -29.11 -50.60
C CYS A 477 -28.17 -27.73 -50.55
N GLN A 478 -27.47 -27.26 -51.60
CA GLN A 478 -26.54 -27.88 -52.58
C GLN A 478 -26.03 -26.78 -53.55
N MET A 479 -24.70 -26.65 -53.74
CA MET A 479 -23.98 -26.08 -54.92
C MET A 479 -24.34 -24.63 -55.37
N SER A 480 -23.58 -23.89 -56.21
CA SER A 480 -22.46 -24.20 -57.13
C SER A 480 -21.63 -22.94 -57.47
N ASN A 481 -20.46 -23.12 -58.13
CA ASN A 481 -19.79 -22.21 -59.09
C ASN A 481 -19.11 -20.91 -58.57
N GLU A 482 -18.01 -20.38 -59.16
CA GLU A 482 -16.93 -20.91 -60.06
C GLU A 482 -15.78 -19.85 -60.20
N TYR A 483 -14.82 -20.06 -61.12
CA TYR A 483 -13.84 -19.09 -61.68
C TYR A 483 -12.46 -18.83 -61.04
N SER A 484 -11.58 -19.84 -61.18
CA SER A 484 -10.26 -19.83 -61.87
C SER A 484 -9.23 -18.65 -61.83
N GLY A 485 -7.96 -19.02 -61.56
CA GLY A 485 -6.75 -18.57 -62.30
C GLY A 485 -5.76 -17.67 -61.55
N THR A 486 -4.42 -17.78 -61.66
CA THR A 486 -3.49 -18.76 -62.31
C THR A 486 -2.06 -18.63 -61.73
N ALA A 487 -1.31 -19.75 -61.62
CA ALA A 487 0.16 -19.93 -61.69
C ALA A 487 1.14 -18.84 -61.12
N THR A 488 1.89 -19.01 -60.01
CA THR A 488 3.15 -19.80 -59.77
C THR A 488 4.42 -19.32 -60.51
N PRO A 489 5.67 -19.63 -60.05
CA PRO A 489 6.24 -19.85 -58.69
C PRO A 489 7.49 -18.91 -58.47
N SER A 490 8.37 -18.95 -57.46
CA SER A 490 9.09 -20.09 -56.84
C SER A 490 9.99 -19.69 -55.65
N ASN A 491 10.23 -20.68 -54.75
CA ASN A 491 11.42 -20.90 -53.88
C ASN A 491 11.85 -19.79 -52.88
N THR A 492 12.24 -20.02 -51.62
CA THR A 492 12.41 -21.20 -50.72
C THR A 492 12.64 -20.63 -49.28
N PHE A 493 12.58 -21.32 -48.13
CA PHE A 493 12.51 -22.75 -47.76
C PHE A 493 11.79 -22.90 -46.40
N ALA A 494 11.39 -24.14 -46.06
CA ALA A 494 11.34 -24.84 -44.75
C ALA A 494 11.52 -24.03 -43.44
N ASP A 495 10.59 -24.10 -42.47
CA ASP A 495 10.26 -25.22 -41.54
C ASP A 495 11.34 -25.42 -40.43
N ASP A 496 11.02 -25.80 -39.19
CA ASP A 496 9.74 -26.30 -38.65
C ASP A 496 9.56 -25.95 -37.16
N GLY A 497 8.32 -25.94 -36.67
CA GLY A 497 8.02 -25.97 -35.23
C GLY A 497 7.94 -27.39 -34.69
N PRO A 498 7.71 -27.59 -33.37
CA PRO A 498 6.47 -28.31 -33.06
C PRO A 498 5.75 -27.96 -31.73
N ARG A 499 4.44 -27.78 -31.90
CA ARG A 499 3.33 -28.41 -31.12
C ARG A 499 3.07 -28.04 -29.64
N ASN A 500 1.88 -27.46 -29.47
CA ASN A 500 1.06 -27.51 -28.26
C ASN A 500 0.83 -28.93 -27.71
N LEU A 501 0.65 -29.01 -26.39
CA LEU A 501 -0.10 -30.05 -25.69
C LEU A 501 -1.08 -29.37 -24.72
N MET A 502 -2.38 -29.57 -24.94
CA MET A 502 -3.42 -29.20 -23.97
C MET A 502 -3.70 -30.36 -23.02
N HIS A 503 -3.96 -30.07 -21.74
CA HIS A 503 -4.93 -30.86 -20.95
C HIS A 503 -5.60 -30.03 -19.83
N ASN A 504 -6.93 -29.98 -19.90
CA ASN A 504 -7.96 -29.89 -18.85
C ASN A 504 -7.62 -29.23 -17.49
N GLY A 505 -8.40 -28.20 -17.13
CA GLY A 505 -8.41 -27.61 -15.79
C GLY A 505 -9.55 -28.10 -14.89
N THR A 506 -9.62 -27.54 -13.67
CA THR A 506 -10.72 -27.78 -12.72
C THR A 506 -11.04 -26.53 -11.89
N SER A 507 -12.25 -26.00 -12.08
CA SER A 507 -13.12 -25.29 -11.11
C SER A 507 -12.54 -24.37 -10.01
N CYS A 508 -12.72 -23.06 -10.22
CA CYS A 508 -13.31 -22.05 -9.31
C CYS A 508 -13.03 -22.07 -7.78
N GLY A 509 -12.48 -20.95 -7.27
CA GLY A 509 -12.47 -20.63 -5.83
C GLY A 509 -12.13 -19.16 -5.50
N GLY A 510 -13.14 -18.27 -5.53
CA GLY A 510 -13.30 -17.04 -4.70
C GLY A 510 -12.18 -15.99 -4.57
N ASN A 511 -12.50 -14.73 -4.97
CA ASN A 511 -11.73 -13.52 -4.68
C ASN A 511 -11.26 -13.39 -3.21
N ARG A 512 -9.94 -13.27 -2.99
CA ARG A 512 -9.33 -12.65 -1.77
C ARG A 512 -7.85 -12.22 -1.90
N MET A 513 -7.20 -12.39 -3.06
CA MET A 513 -5.72 -12.47 -3.15
C MET A 513 -4.93 -11.15 -3.22
N ARG A 514 -5.50 -9.99 -3.58
CA ARG A 514 -4.67 -8.83 -3.97
C ARG A 514 -4.00 -8.08 -2.81
N ASP A 515 -4.65 -7.94 -1.66
CA ASP A 515 -4.00 -7.52 -0.39
C ASP A 515 -2.98 -8.56 0.10
N VAL A 516 -3.04 -9.79 -0.41
CA VAL A 516 -2.23 -10.91 0.06
C VAL A 516 -0.88 -10.97 -0.65
N GLU A 517 -0.68 -10.38 -1.82
CA GLU A 517 0.61 -10.49 -2.53
C GLU A 517 1.64 -9.46 -2.04
N ARG A 518 1.25 -8.20 -1.79
CA ARG A 518 2.16 -7.15 -1.29
C ARG A 518 2.64 -7.42 0.14
N ASP A 519 1.72 -7.71 1.07
CA ASP A 519 2.10 -8.02 2.45
C ASP A 519 2.86 -9.37 2.57
N GLU A 520 2.76 -10.31 1.61
CA GLU A 520 3.51 -11.59 1.64
C GLU A 520 5.00 -11.37 1.36
N LEU A 521 5.29 -10.23 0.72
CA LEU A 521 6.60 -9.82 0.27
C LEU A 521 7.39 -9.16 1.41
N GLU A 522 6.71 -8.43 2.30
CA GLU A 522 7.30 -7.92 3.56
C GLU A 522 7.61 -9.08 4.50
N ASP A 523 6.66 -9.99 4.73
CA ASP A 523 6.86 -11.22 5.52
C ASP A 523 8.02 -12.07 4.98
N ARG A 524 8.17 -12.16 3.64
CA ARG A 524 9.30 -12.85 3.00
C ARG A 524 10.64 -12.14 3.16
N MET A 525 10.68 -10.82 3.07
CA MET A 525 11.90 -10.04 3.33
C MET A 525 12.36 -10.21 4.79
N GLU A 526 11.41 -10.27 5.71
CA GLU A 526 11.63 -10.49 7.13
C GLU A 526 12.13 -11.93 7.44
N LEU A 527 11.53 -12.94 6.80
CA LEU A 527 12.00 -14.33 6.82
C LEU A 527 13.37 -14.55 6.16
N LEU A 528 13.75 -13.71 5.19
CA LEU A 528 15.07 -13.76 4.57
C LEU A 528 16.16 -13.17 5.47
N LYS A 529 15.85 -12.13 6.25
CA LYS A 529 16.77 -11.58 7.27
C LYS A 529 17.06 -12.60 8.37
N LEU A 530 16.02 -13.23 8.93
CA LEU A 530 16.19 -14.29 9.94
C LEU A 530 17.11 -15.43 9.47
N ARG A 531 17.10 -15.77 8.18
CA ARG A 531 17.96 -16.82 7.60
C ARG A 531 19.41 -16.38 7.34
N GLN A 532 19.73 -15.09 7.41
CA GLN A 532 21.10 -14.62 7.33
C GLN A 532 21.81 -14.75 8.68
N ASP A 533 21.12 -14.44 9.78
CA ASP A 533 21.65 -14.53 11.14
C ASP A 533 21.93 -15.99 11.59
N ASP A 534 21.08 -16.95 11.20
CA ASP A 534 21.27 -18.39 11.50
C ASP A 534 22.53 -18.98 10.82
N ASN A 535 23.04 -18.34 9.77
CA ASN A 535 24.08 -18.88 8.90
C ASN A 535 25.50 -18.37 9.23
N GLU A 536 25.63 -17.43 10.18
CA GLU A 536 26.93 -16.91 10.65
C GLU A 536 27.44 -17.57 11.95
N ASN A 537 26.66 -18.46 12.59
CA ASN A 537 26.98 -19.08 13.88
C ASN A 537 27.30 -20.58 13.82
N ASN A 538 27.72 -21.12 12.68
CA ASN A 538 27.96 -22.56 12.54
C ASN A 538 29.17 -22.91 11.64
N ASP A 539 30.33 -22.33 11.93
CA ASP A 539 31.63 -22.75 11.38
C ASP A 539 32.74 -22.71 12.47
N SER A 540 32.70 -23.69 13.38
CA SER A 540 33.85 -23.98 14.25
C SER A 540 33.93 -25.46 14.61
N GLU A 541 34.70 -26.23 13.85
CA GLU A 541 35.62 -27.28 14.35
C GLU A 541 36.32 -28.05 13.21
N SER A 542 37.65 -27.92 13.10
CA SER A 542 38.58 -29.05 12.88
C SER A 542 40.04 -28.58 12.94
N PRO A 543 41.02 -29.46 13.29
CA PRO A 543 42.22 -29.02 14.00
C PRO A 543 43.51 -29.05 13.17
N CYS A 544 44.49 -28.22 13.55
CA CYS A 544 45.87 -28.30 13.06
C CYS A 544 46.90 -28.23 14.21
N ASP A 545 47.66 -29.32 14.27
CA ASP A 545 48.68 -29.77 15.21
C ASP A 545 49.87 -28.83 15.55
N VAL A 546 50.45 -29.08 16.74
CA VAL A 546 51.82 -28.83 17.26
C VAL A 546 52.71 -27.79 16.51
N SER A 547 53.32 -26.80 17.17
CA SER A 547 54.38 -27.01 18.19
C SER A 547 55.08 -25.71 18.66
N ARG A 548 55.96 -25.88 19.67
CA ARG A 548 56.93 -24.93 20.27
C ARG A 548 56.41 -23.93 21.31
N ALA A 549 56.70 -24.26 22.56
CA ALA A 549 56.89 -23.31 23.66
C ALA A 549 58.39 -23.00 23.86
N SER A 550 58.71 -21.74 24.15
CA SER A 550 59.89 -21.25 24.88
C SER A 550 59.74 -19.73 25.00
N LEU A 551 59.29 -19.17 26.13
CA LEU A 551 60.05 -18.83 27.36
C LEU A 551 61.01 -17.65 27.20
N SER A 552 61.18 -16.89 28.31
CA SER A 552 62.08 -15.73 28.51
C SER A 552 61.59 -14.41 27.86
N ASP A 553 61.59 -13.25 28.53
CA ASP A 553 61.92 -12.90 29.93
C ASP A 553 61.42 -11.46 30.26
N VAL A 554 61.09 -11.18 31.54
CA VAL A 554 61.51 -9.99 32.36
C VAL A 554 61.11 -8.56 31.86
N ASP A 555 60.67 -7.58 32.66
CA ASP A 555 60.85 -7.31 34.11
C ASP A 555 59.63 -6.57 34.72
N ASP A 556 59.62 -6.46 36.05
CA ASP A 556 58.53 -5.87 36.85
C ASP A 556 58.91 -4.53 37.53
N HIS A 557 57.88 -3.70 37.83
CA HIS A 557 57.82 -2.63 38.85
C HIS A 557 58.82 -1.44 38.84
N ASN A 558 58.27 -0.22 38.92
CA ASN A 558 58.62 0.70 40.03
C ASN A 558 57.59 1.84 40.25
N ASP A 559 56.84 1.69 41.35
CA ASP A 559 56.38 2.64 42.37
C ASP A 559 56.39 4.18 42.21
N ALA A 560 55.27 4.75 42.70
CA ALA A 560 55.11 5.93 43.57
C ALA A 560 55.51 7.34 43.08
N MET A 561 54.98 8.47 43.59
CA MET A 561 53.78 8.96 44.34
C MET A 561 54.13 10.43 44.72
N PHE A 562 53.15 11.25 45.17
CA PHE A 562 53.18 12.69 45.57
C PHE A 562 52.81 13.68 44.44
N ASP A 563 51.65 14.37 44.49
CA ASP A 563 51.26 15.57 45.33
C ASP A 563 51.88 16.88 44.78
N MET A 564 51.21 18.05 44.74
CA MET A 564 49.82 18.49 44.98
C MET A 564 49.61 19.89 44.31
N ASP A 565 48.54 20.63 44.67
CA ASP A 565 48.20 22.04 44.31
C ASP A 565 47.59 22.25 42.88
N GLU A 566 46.38 22.81 42.68
CA GLU A 566 45.82 24.15 43.00
C GLU A 566 46.50 25.29 42.17
N ASP A 567 45.83 26.27 41.52
CA ASP A 567 44.42 26.72 41.53
C ASP A 567 44.03 27.61 40.30
N GLU A 568 42.75 28.01 40.20
CA GLU A 568 42.17 29.27 39.64
C GLU A 568 42.16 29.65 38.11
N GLY A 569 41.07 30.34 37.70
CA GLY A 569 40.97 31.22 36.51
C GLY A 569 40.07 30.74 35.33
N VAL A 570 38.73 30.87 35.30
CA VAL A 570 37.87 32.08 35.26
C VAL A 570 38.04 32.99 34.02
N GLY A 571 36.99 33.15 33.19
CA GLY A 571 36.89 34.16 32.11
C GLY A 571 35.99 33.78 30.92
N SER A 572 34.67 33.85 31.01
CA SER A 572 33.83 34.97 30.50
C SER A 572 33.96 35.26 28.98
N ARG A 573 33.06 34.78 28.10
CA ARG A 573 31.75 35.36 27.67
C ARG A 573 31.81 36.53 26.67
N ILE A 574 30.83 36.54 25.73
CA ILE A 574 30.17 37.73 25.09
C ILE A 574 31.01 38.45 23.98
N VAL A 575 30.51 38.88 22.80
CA VAL A 575 29.17 38.82 22.14
C VAL A 575 29.23 39.01 20.61
N SER A 576 28.08 38.84 19.95
CA SER A 576 27.75 39.03 18.52
C SER A 576 28.36 40.20 17.73
N GLY A 577 28.42 40.03 16.40
CA GLY A 577 28.42 41.13 15.43
C GLY A 577 28.05 40.70 14.01
N ARG A 578 26.79 40.89 13.58
CA ARG A 578 26.41 40.89 12.15
C ARG A 578 26.69 42.28 11.55
N VAL A 579 27.16 42.34 10.30
CA VAL A 579 26.59 43.13 9.19
C VAL A 579 27.43 42.88 7.91
N PRO A 580 26.86 42.88 6.69
CA PRO A 580 27.54 42.41 5.46
C PRO A 580 28.01 43.57 4.55
N ILE A 581 28.66 43.25 3.41
CA ILE A 581 28.36 43.75 2.03
C ILE A 581 29.54 43.52 1.04
N LYS A 582 29.21 42.93 -0.12
CA LYS A 582 29.89 42.98 -1.45
C LYS A 582 31.42 42.86 -1.54
N LYS A 583 31.88 41.81 -2.22
CA LYS A 583 32.09 41.88 -3.69
C LYS A 583 31.86 40.54 -4.35
#